data_AF-A0A9D6MMX8-F1
#
_entry.id   AF-A0A9D6MMX8-F1
#
_cell.length_a   1.000
_cell.length_b   1.000
_cell.length_c   1.000
_cell.angle_alpha   90.00
_cell.angle_beta   90.00
_cell.angle_gamma   90.00
#
_symmetry.space_group_name_H-M   'P 1'
#
loop_
_entity.id
_entity.type
_entity.pdbx_description
1 polymer ?
#
loop_
_entity_poly.entity_id
_entity_poly.type
_entity_poly.pdbx_seq_one_letter_code
_entity_poly.pdbx_strand_id
1 'polypeptide(L)'
;MAPRTARALMATERVTSECAPLRDAYRAGGVSWLQALTIAPLVVHAPEDVATAWVARARRVTLRRLTDEVEWALARHDAGAPGPFPPPPLDSRLQNETWQIGAPIPEPHVQRHVSALGAAITFVGPASIVALFRTAIAAFAAAAPTPEPTWRSCERMLRHVQETWLALPRHRDPVFERDGWRCSVPACSGRRNLHDHHVRFRSRGGDNQRTNRITVCAWHHLRALHVNLVRGWGTAPDGIRWQLGLQGSSSWALLDFLGDRYLDQDEVLADRRAHKREIAARLAAWIARDDATIASPVQRSAQREVAR
;
A
#
# COMPACT_ATOMS: atom_id res chain seq x y z
N MET A 1 14.28 11.18 -25.01
CA MET A 1 13.22 10.42 -24.30
C MET A 1 13.62 8.95 -24.24
N ALA A 2 13.48 8.26 -23.10
CA ALA A 2 13.84 6.85 -23.02
C ALA A 2 12.83 5.97 -23.81
N PRO A 3 13.24 4.90 -24.50
CA PRO A 3 12.35 4.04 -25.30
C PRO A 3 11.14 3.49 -24.53
N ARG A 4 11.32 3.17 -23.24
CA ARG A 4 10.23 2.72 -22.35
C ARG A 4 9.13 3.77 -22.19
N THR A 5 9.51 5.04 -22.08
CA THR A 5 8.59 6.16 -21.88
C THR A 5 7.80 6.39 -23.16
N ALA A 6 8.46 6.36 -24.32
CA ALA A 6 7.79 6.49 -25.61
C ALA A 6 6.73 5.38 -25.80
N ARG A 7 7.08 4.12 -25.53
CA ARG A 7 6.13 2.99 -25.61
C ARG A 7 4.95 3.16 -24.65
N ALA A 8 5.20 3.61 -23.42
CA ALA A 8 4.14 3.82 -22.44
C ALA A 8 3.18 4.94 -22.86
N LEU A 9 3.69 6.03 -23.44
CA LEU A 9 2.86 7.11 -23.96
C LEU A 9 2.03 6.64 -25.17
N MET A 10 2.62 5.87 -26.09
CA MET A 10 1.85 5.26 -27.19
C MET A 10 0.77 4.31 -26.70
N ALA A 11 1.06 3.48 -25.68
CA ALA A 11 0.07 2.61 -25.07
C ALA A 11 -1.06 3.42 -24.40
N THR A 12 -0.71 4.54 -23.76
CA THR A 12 -1.69 5.45 -23.14
C THR A 12 -2.61 6.06 -24.18
N GLU A 13 -2.08 6.50 -25.33
CA GLU A 13 -2.90 7.04 -26.43
C GLU A 13 -3.89 6.00 -26.96
N ARG A 14 -3.45 4.75 -27.16
CA ARG A 14 -4.35 3.66 -27.59
C ARG A 14 -5.49 3.44 -26.60
N VAL A 15 -5.15 3.23 -25.34
CA VAL A 15 -6.14 2.97 -24.27
C VAL A 15 -7.12 4.14 -24.11
N THR A 16 -6.62 5.38 -24.12
CA THR A 16 -7.47 6.57 -23.97
C THR A 16 -8.36 6.78 -25.20
N SER A 17 -7.92 6.41 -26.40
CA SER A 17 -8.77 6.52 -27.60
C SER A 17 -10.06 5.69 -27.50
N GLU A 18 -10.01 4.57 -26.76
CA GLU A 18 -11.11 3.62 -26.62
C GLU A 18 -12.06 3.94 -25.45
N CYS A 19 -11.70 4.87 -24.55
CA CYS A 19 -12.50 5.20 -23.36
C CYS A 19 -12.62 6.72 -23.17
N ALA A 20 -13.80 7.29 -23.45
CA ALA A 20 -14.01 8.74 -23.40
C ALA A 20 -13.76 9.38 -22.02
N PRO A 21 -14.32 8.85 -20.90
CA PRO A 21 -14.03 9.40 -19.57
C PRO A 21 -12.53 9.41 -19.22
N LEU A 22 -11.82 8.36 -19.61
CA LEU A 22 -10.38 8.24 -19.37
C LEU A 22 -9.58 9.23 -20.21
N ARG A 23 -9.92 9.38 -21.49
CA ARG A 23 -9.29 10.34 -22.41
C ARG A 23 -9.41 11.77 -21.90
N ASP A 24 -10.61 12.15 -21.51
CA ASP A 24 -10.90 13.52 -21.10
C ASP A 24 -10.17 13.86 -19.81
N ALA A 25 -10.16 12.93 -18.85
CA ALA A 25 -9.38 13.07 -17.61
C ALA A 25 -7.87 13.12 -17.85
N TYR A 26 -7.33 12.31 -18.77
CA TYR A 26 -5.91 12.31 -19.11
C TYR A 26 -5.49 13.62 -19.78
N ARG A 27 -6.26 14.10 -20.77
CA ARG A 27 -6.00 15.36 -21.48
C ARG A 27 -6.12 16.58 -20.56
N ALA A 28 -7.03 16.55 -19.60
CA ALA A 28 -7.16 17.58 -18.58
C ALA A 28 -6.04 17.53 -17.50
N GLY A 29 -5.13 16.55 -17.57
CA GLY A 29 -4.07 16.37 -16.57
C GLY A 29 -4.57 15.85 -15.22
N GLY A 30 -5.83 15.40 -15.15
CA GLY A 30 -6.44 14.86 -13.94
C GLY A 30 -5.90 13.47 -13.58
N VAL A 31 -5.49 12.68 -14.58
CA VAL A 31 -4.83 11.38 -14.40
C VAL A 31 -3.50 11.36 -15.15
N SER A 32 -2.47 10.76 -14.55
CA SER A 32 -1.19 10.50 -15.18
C SER A 32 -1.25 9.31 -16.14
N TRP A 33 -0.26 9.19 -17.02
CA TRP A 33 -0.16 8.03 -17.92
C TRP A 33 -0.01 6.70 -17.15
N LEU A 34 0.63 6.72 -15.98
CA LEU A 34 0.72 5.55 -15.11
C LEU A 34 -0.66 5.14 -14.58
N GLN A 35 -1.41 6.09 -14.02
CA GLN A 35 -2.78 5.83 -13.54
C GLN A 35 -3.68 5.33 -14.68
N ALA A 36 -3.57 5.93 -15.87
CA ALA A 36 -4.34 5.55 -17.04
C ALA A 36 -4.06 4.10 -17.48
N LEU A 37 -2.77 3.73 -17.59
CA LEU A 37 -2.39 2.35 -17.91
C LEU A 37 -2.78 1.36 -16.80
N THR A 38 -2.73 1.78 -15.53
CA THR A 38 -3.13 0.93 -14.40
C THR A 38 -4.61 0.58 -14.48
N ILE A 39 -5.51 1.53 -14.74
CA ILE A 39 -6.96 1.25 -14.77
C ILE A 39 -7.46 0.74 -16.13
N ALA A 40 -6.64 0.81 -17.19
CA ALA A 40 -6.99 0.38 -18.55
C ALA A 40 -7.74 -0.97 -18.62
N PRO A 41 -7.30 -2.05 -17.94
CA PRO A 41 -7.95 -3.36 -18.03
C PRO A 41 -9.41 -3.36 -17.55
N LEU A 42 -9.80 -2.40 -16.71
CA LEU A 42 -11.13 -2.33 -16.09
C LEU A 42 -12.04 -1.28 -16.73
N VAL A 43 -11.54 -0.44 -17.65
CA VAL A 43 -12.31 0.72 -18.15
C VAL A 43 -12.51 0.74 -19.67
N VAL A 44 -11.63 0.11 -20.45
CA VAL A 44 -11.67 0.18 -21.92
C VAL A 44 -12.93 -0.45 -22.54
N HIS A 45 -13.47 -1.50 -21.91
CA HIS A 45 -14.69 -2.18 -22.36
C HIS A 45 -15.79 -2.19 -21.29
N ALA A 46 -15.65 -1.39 -20.25
CA ALA A 46 -16.63 -1.32 -19.17
C ALA A 46 -17.75 -0.31 -19.49
N PRO A 47 -18.92 -0.46 -18.85
CA PRO A 47 -19.94 0.59 -18.83
C PRO A 47 -19.36 1.96 -18.41
N GLU A 48 -19.91 3.04 -18.97
CA GLU A 48 -19.36 4.39 -18.81
C GLU A 48 -19.35 4.87 -17.35
N ASP A 49 -20.34 4.47 -16.55
CA ASP A 49 -20.43 4.76 -15.12
C ASP A 49 -19.30 4.08 -14.32
N VAL A 50 -18.97 2.83 -14.65
CA VAL A 50 -17.86 2.07 -14.07
C VAL A 50 -16.52 2.69 -14.45
N ALA A 51 -16.34 3.04 -15.74
CA ALA A 51 -15.15 3.73 -16.22
C ALA A 51 -14.96 5.08 -15.51
N THR A 52 -16.03 5.86 -15.40
CA THR A 52 -16.04 7.15 -14.70
C THR A 52 -15.67 6.99 -13.21
N ALA A 53 -16.19 5.94 -12.55
CA ALA A 53 -15.86 5.65 -11.16
C ALA A 53 -14.37 5.33 -10.95
N TRP A 54 -13.76 4.53 -11.83
CA TRP A 54 -12.32 4.24 -11.78
C TRP A 54 -11.45 5.46 -12.08
N VAL A 55 -11.85 6.30 -13.03
CA VAL A 55 -11.18 7.58 -13.31
C VAL A 55 -11.24 8.49 -12.09
N ALA A 56 -12.40 8.62 -11.45
CA ALA A 56 -12.56 9.39 -10.22
C ALA A 56 -11.72 8.80 -9.07
N ARG A 57 -11.67 7.46 -8.95
CA ARG A 57 -10.83 6.75 -7.98
C ARG A 57 -9.35 7.05 -8.17
N ALA A 58 -8.85 6.99 -9.40
CA ALA A 58 -7.44 7.23 -9.71
C ALA A 58 -6.94 8.59 -9.22
N ARG A 59 -7.80 9.60 -9.18
CA ARG A 59 -7.49 10.96 -8.68
C ARG A 59 -7.42 11.05 -7.17
N ARG A 60 -8.07 10.13 -6.45
CA ARG A 60 -8.25 10.19 -5.00
C ARG A 60 -7.24 9.35 -4.23
N VAL A 61 -6.73 8.28 -4.81
CA VAL A 61 -5.80 7.36 -4.12
C VAL A 61 -4.41 7.37 -4.74
N THR A 62 -3.41 7.00 -3.96
CA THR A 62 -2.04 6.85 -4.45
C THR A 62 -2.00 5.82 -5.58
N LEU A 63 -1.02 5.93 -6.48
CA LEU A 63 -0.82 4.93 -7.54
C LEU A 63 -0.66 3.52 -6.96
N ARG A 64 -0.02 3.39 -5.79
CA ARG A 64 0.10 2.12 -5.08
C ARG A 64 -1.26 1.52 -4.75
N ARG A 65 -2.12 2.30 -4.08
CA ARG A 65 -3.46 1.85 -3.71
C ARG A 65 -4.34 1.61 -4.93
N LEU A 66 -4.21 2.43 -5.97
CA LEU A 66 -4.88 2.20 -7.24
C LEU A 66 -4.48 0.85 -7.85
N THR A 67 -3.19 0.53 -7.88
CA THR A 67 -2.70 -0.77 -8.34
C THR A 67 -3.26 -1.91 -7.49
N ASP A 68 -3.20 -1.81 -6.16
CA ASP A 68 -3.73 -2.86 -5.27
C ASP A 68 -5.26 -3.05 -5.47
N GLU A 69 -6.03 -1.97 -5.69
CA GLU A 69 -7.47 -2.04 -6.00
C GLU A 69 -7.77 -2.65 -7.38
N VAL A 70 -6.98 -2.32 -8.40
CA VAL A 70 -7.13 -2.92 -9.74
C VAL A 70 -6.78 -4.39 -9.71
N GLU A 71 -5.68 -4.78 -9.07
CA GLU A 71 -5.29 -6.18 -8.88
C GLU A 71 -6.39 -6.96 -8.17
N TRP A 72 -6.98 -6.39 -7.12
CA TRP A 72 -8.13 -6.98 -6.42
C TRP A 72 -9.35 -7.18 -7.31
N ALA A 73 -9.69 -6.19 -8.15
CA ALA A 73 -10.83 -6.29 -9.07
C ALA A 73 -10.59 -7.33 -10.18
N LEU A 74 -9.39 -7.35 -10.76
CA LEU A 74 -9.00 -8.34 -11.77
C LEU A 74 -8.99 -9.76 -11.22
N ALA A 75 -8.53 -9.96 -9.98
CA ALA A 75 -8.58 -11.28 -9.35
C ALA A 75 -10.01 -11.82 -9.23
N ARG A 76 -11.00 -10.95 -8.92
CA ARG A 76 -12.42 -11.33 -8.87
C ARG A 76 -12.97 -11.65 -10.25
N HIS A 77 -12.60 -10.88 -11.26
CA HIS A 77 -12.93 -11.17 -12.65
C HIS A 77 -12.40 -12.54 -13.08
N ASP A 78 -11.13 -12.81 -12.82
CA ASP A 78 -10.48 -14.07 -13.20
C ASP A 78 -11.03 -15.27 -12.42
N ALA A 79 -11.55 -15.05 -11.22
CA ALA A 79 -12.31 -16.04 -10.44
C ALA A 79 -13.75 -16.28 -10.96
N GLY A 80 -14.17 -15.58 -12.02
CA GLY A 80 -15.49 -15.74 -12.64
C GLY A 80 -16.63 -15.04 -11.90
N ALA A 81 -16.33 -14.08 -11.01
CA ALA A 81 -17.38 -13.30 -10.35
C ALA A 81 -18.19 -12.50 -11.39
N PRO A 82 -19.51 -12.36 -11.20
CA PRO A 82 -20.33 -11.58 -12.13
C PRO A 82 -19.95 -10.09 -12.05
N GLY A 83 -19.73 -9.48 -13.22
CA GLY A 83 -19.48 -8.04 -13.34
C GLY A 83 -20.76 -7.20 -13.20
N PRO A 84 -20.65 -5.86 -13.19
CA PRO A 84 -19.42 -5.06 -13.37
C PRO A 84 -18.52 -4.99 -12.12
N PHE A 85 -17.27 -4.54 -12.30
CA PHE A 85 -16.26 -4.42 -11.24
C PHE A 85 -15.94 -2.95 -10.91
N PRO A 86 -16.81 -2.25 -10.16
CA PRO A 86 -16.53 -0.88 -9.71
C PRO A 86 -15.41 -0.84 -8.66
N PRO A 87 -14.76 0.32 -8.44
CA PRO A 87 -13.78 0.45 -7.38
C PRO A 87 -14.43 0.20 -6.01
N PRO A 88 -13.71 -0.45 -5.07
CA PRO A 88 -14.26 -0.79 -3.74
C PRO A 88 -14.52 0.49 -2.92
N PRO A 89 -15.33 0.45 -1.84
CA PRO A 89 -15.54 1.64 -1.00
C PRO A 89 -14.21 2.31 -0.56
N LEU A 90 -14.18 3.64 -0.49
CA LEU A 90 -12.97 4.35 -0.09
C LEU A 90 -12.54 3.92 1.32
N ASP A 91 -11.23 3.81 1.55
CA ASP A 91 -10.60 3.32 2.78
C ASP A 91 -10.92 1.85 3.14
N SER A 92 -11.66 1.11 2.32
CA SER A 92 -11.96 -0.29 2.63
C SER A 92 -10.68 -1.13 2.61
N ARG A 93 -10.56 -2.03 3.57
CA ARG A 93 -9.53 -3.08 3.49
C ARG A 93 -9.89 -4.02 2.35
N LEU A 94 -8.93 -4.24 1.45
CA LEU A 94 -9.05 -5.23 0.40
C LEU A 94 -8.89 -6.59 1.08
N GLN A 95 -10.03 -7.26 1.31
CA GLN A 95 -9.99 -8.64 1.72
C GLN A 95 -9.57 -9.43 0.49
N ASN A 96 -8.35 -9.95 0.53
CA ASN A 96 -7.97 -11.04 -0.35
C ASN A 96 -8.74 -12.26 0.18
N GLU A 97 -9.95 -12.47 -0.31
CA GLU A 97 -10.59 -13.77 -0.26
C GLU A 97 -9.52 -14.77 -0.71
N THR A 98 -9.14 -15.67 0.21
CA THR A 98 -8.07 -16.68 0.08
C THR A 98 -7.55 -16.74 -1.34
N TRP A 99 -6.43 -16.06 -1.61
CA TRP A 99 -5.81 -16.00 -2.92
C TRP A 99 -6.04 -17.33 -3.63
N GLN A 100 -6.86 -17.34 -4.66
CA GLN A 100 -7.02 -18.52 -5.49
C GLN A 100 -5.72 -18.64 -6.28
N ILE A 101 -4.69 -19.19 -5.64
CA ILE A 101 -3.34 -19.39 -6.20
C ILE A 101 -3.30 -20.63 -7.12
N GLY A 102 -4.46 -21.24 -7.38
CA GLY A 102 -4.61 -22.41 -8.24
C GLY A 102 -5.84 -22.30 -9.13
N ALA A 103 -5.76 -22.86 -10.34
CA ALA A 103 -6.92 -23.05 -11.18
C ALA A 103 -8.03 -23.80 -10.40
N PRO A 104 -9.32 -23.56 -10.69
CA PRO A 104 -10.40 -24.35 -10.10
C PRO A 104 -10.08 -25.83 -10.28
N ILE A 105 -10.02 -26.58 -9.17
CA ILE A 105 -9.92 -28.03 -9.24
C ILE A 105 -11.23 -28.47 -9.92
N PRO A 106 -11.20 -29.10 -11.11
CA PRO A 106 -12.41 -29.62 -11.70
C PRO A 106 -13.06 -30.58 -10.71
N GLU A 107 -14.37 -30.48 -10.53
CA GLU A 107 -15.19 -31.42 -9.77
C GLU A 107 -14.70 -32.88 -9.97
N PRO A 108 -14.70 -33.72 -8.92
CA PRO A 108 -14.05 -35.04 -8.91
C PRO A 108 -14.53 -36.03 -9.98
N HIS A 109 -15.57 -35.71 -10.74
CA HIS A 109 -16.08 -36.49 -11.87
C HIS A 109 -15.49 -36.11 -13.24
N VAL A 110 -14.61 -35.10 -13.34
CA VAL A 110 -13.89 -34.79 -14.58
C VAL A 110 -12.46 -35.33 -14.52
N GLN A 111 -12.34 -36.66 -14.44
CA GLN A 111 -11.12 -37.37 -14.77
C GLN A 111 -10.90 -37.34 -16.31
N ARG A 112 -10.76 -36.14 -16.90
CA ARG A 112 -10.32 -36.00 -18.29
C ARG A 112 -8.81 -35.88 -18.31
N HIS A 113 -8.19 -36.78 -19.07
CA HIS A 113 -6.77 -36.83 -19.40
C HIS A 113 -6.14 -35.43 -19.44
N VAL A 114 -5.22 -35.17 -18.51
CA VAL A 114 -4.33 -34.02 -18.53
C VAL A 114 -3.32 -34.23 -19.65
N SER A 115 -3.72 -33.98 -20.88
CA SER A 115 -2.86 -34.06 -22.07
C SER A 115 -3.07 -32.90 -23.04
N ALA A 116 -4.03 -32.02 -22.79
CA ALA A 116 -4.16 -30.75 -23.50
C ALA A 116 -3.61 -29.61 -22.62
N LEU A 117 -2.48 -29.02 -23.02
CA LEU A 117 -2.00 -27.76 -22.46
C LEU A 117 -3.01 -26.66 -22.79
N GLY A 118 -3.96 -26.40 -21.89
CA GLY A 118 -5.01 -25.39 -22.08
C GLY A 118 -4.53 -23.94 -21.86
N ALA A 119 -3.28 -23.73 -21.45
CA ALA A 119 -2.73 -22.41 -21.16
C ALA A 119 -1.23 -22.34 -21.50
N ALA A 120 -0.80 -21.22 -22.09
CA ALA A 120 0.60 -20.89 -22.30
C ALA A 120 1.03 -19.84 -21.28
N ILE A 121 2.09 -20.12 -20.52
CA ILE A 121 2.69 -19.17 -19.57
C ILE A 121 3.93 -18.57 -20.21
N THR A 122 3.95 -17.25 -20.38
CA THR A 122 5.12 -16.52 -20.91
C THR A 122 5.81 -15.74 -19.80
N PHE A 123 7.10 -16.00 -19.59
CA PHE A 123 7.94 -15.22 -18.69
C PHE A 123 8.75 -14.19 -19.49
N VAL A 124 8.52 -12.90 -19.22
CA VAL A 124 9.18 -11.79 -19.92
C VAL A 124 10.04 -11.00 -18.94
N GLY A 125 11.30 -10.75 -19.29
CA GLY A 125 12.22 -9.97 -18.48
C GLY A 125 13.56 -9.72 -19.21
N PRO A 126 14.53 -9.04 -18.55
CA PRO A 126 15.88 -8.91 -19.08
C PRO A 126 16.48 -10.28 -19.42
N ALA A 127 17.26 -10.36 -20.51
CA ALA A 127 17.80 -11.63 -21.02
C ALA A 127 18.54 -12.44 -19.94
N SER A 128 19.31 -11.78 -19.07
CA SER A 128 20.01 -12.42 -17.95
C SER A 128 19.07 -13.07 -16.93
N ILE A 129 17.93 -12.44 -16.64
CA ILE A 129 16.92 -12.96 -15.70
C ILE A 129 16.16 -14.12 -16.35
N VAL A 130 15.80 -14.01 -17.62
CA VAL A 130 15.15 -15.11 -18.38
C VAL A 130 16.08 -16.31 -18.47
N ALA A 131 17.37 -16.10 -18.75
CA ALA A 131 18.37 -17.15 -18.77
C ALA A 131 18.50 -17.82 -17.40
N LEU A 132 18.65 -17.04 -16.32
CA LEU A 132 18.72 -17.56 -14.96
C LEU A 132 17.48 -18.41 -14.60
N PHE A 133 16.29 -17.92 -14.93
CA PHE A 133 15.03 -18.63 -14.68
C PHE A 133 14.96 -19.97 -15.43
N ARG A 134 15.33 -19.98 -16.71
CA ARG A 134 15.39 -21.20 -17.52
C ARG A 134 16.44 -22.20 -17.00
N THR A 135 17.61 -21.71 -16.60
CA THR A 135 18.67 -22.55 -16.00
C THR A 135 18.20 -23.18 -14.69
N ALA A 136 17.48 -22.43 -13.85
CA ALA A 136 16.90 -22.99 -12.63
C ALA A 136 15.92 -24.12 -12.95
N ILE A 137 14.97 -23.91 -13.88
CA ILE A 137 14.03 -24.98 -14.29
C ILE A 137 14.78 -26.21 -14.83
N ALA A 138 15.82 -26.00 -15.64
CA ALA A 138 16.63 -27.09 -16.18
C ALA A 138 17.35 -27.89 -15.08
N ALA A 139 17.83 -27.24 -14.02
CA ALA A 139 18.43 -27.92 -12.88
C ALA A 139 17.42 -28.82 -12.12
N PHE A 140 16.18 -28.34 -11.93
CA PHE A 140 15.11 -29.16 -11.34
C PHE A 140 14.69 -30.33 -12.25
N ALA A 141 14.70 -30.12 -13.57
CA ALA A 141 14.46 -31.18 -14.55
C ALA A 141 15.56 -32.25 -14.52
N ALA A 142 16.83 -31.85 -14.43
CA ALA A 142 17.96 -32.78 -14.33
C ALA A 142 17.95 -33.59 -13.01
N ALA A 143 17.41 -33.00 -11.94
CA ALA A 143 17.24 -33.67 -10.64
C ALA A 143 15.94 -34.49 -10.54
N ALA A 144 15.16 -34.61 -11.61
CA ALA A 144 13.94 -35.42 -11.62
C ALA A 144 14.27 -36.92 -11.68
N PRO A 145 13.57 -37.78 -10.93
CA PRO A 145 13.78 -39.23 -10.97
C PRO A 145 13.49 -39.85 -12.35
N THR A 146 12.60 -39.21 -13.11
CA THR A 146 12.22 -39.61 -14.48
C THR A 146 12.08 -38.37 -15.35
N PRO A 147 12.27 -38.49 -16.68
CA PRO A 147 12.04 -37.38 -17.60
C PRO A 147 10.61 -36.85 -17.49
N GLU A 148 10.46 -35.55 -17.23
CA GLU A 148 9.16 -34.88 -17.08
C GLU A 148 9.07 -33.63 -17.97
N PRO A 149 7.86 -33.19 -18.34
CA PRO A 149 7.68 -31.93 -19.07
C PRO A 149 8.20 -30.72 -18.29
N THR A 150 8.74 -29.73 -19.00
CA THR A 150 9.34 -28.51 -18.40
C THR A 150 8.43 -27.77 -17.42
N TRP A 151 7.12 -27.77 -17.67
CA TRP A 151 6.16 -27.11 -16.77
C TRP A 151 6.12 -27.76 -15.39
N ARG A 152 6.30 -29.08 -15.29
CA ARG A 152 6.32 -29.81 -14.01
C ARG A 152 7.60 -29.51 -13.23
N SER A 153 8.74 -29.40 -13.90
CA SER A 153 9.98 -28.95 -13.26
C SER A 153 9.90 -27.49 -12.81
N CYS A 154 9.21 -26.63 -13.56
CA CYS A 154 8.89 -25.27 -13.13
C CYS A 154 7.99 -25.26 -11.88
N GLU A 155 6.97 -26.11 -11.81
CA GLU A 155 6.12 -26.26 -10.63
C GLU A 155 6.94 -26.71 -9.40
N ARG A 156 7.82 -27.71 -9.57
CA ARG A 156 8.71 -28.19 -8.49
C ARG A 156 9.66 -27.10 -7.99
N MET A 157 10.23 -26.32 -8.91
CA MET A 157 11.05 -25.16 -8.56
C MET A 157 10.23 -24.15 -7.72
N LEU A 158 9.01 -23.81 -8.15
CA LEU A 158 8.15 -22.87 -7.42
C LEU A 158 7.76 -23.40 -6.03
N ARG A 159 7.45 -24.69 -5.93
CA ARG A 159 7.15 -25.37 -4.66
C ARG A 159 8.36 -25.34 -3.72
N HIS A 160 9.56 -25.65 -4.23
CA HIS A 160 10.79 -25.57 -3.46
C HIS A 160 11.07 -24.15 -2.95
N VAL A 161 10.85 -23.13 -3.78
CA VAL A 161 10.95 -21.71 -3.36
C VAL A 161 9.95 -21.41 -2.24
N GLN A 162 8.70 -21.86 -2.36
CA GLN A 162 7.68 -21.68 -1.33
C GLN A 162 8.05 -22.37 -0.02
N GLU A 163 8.47 -23.64 -0.07
CA GLU A 163 8.91 -24.41 1.11
C GLU A 163 10.10 -23.75 1.80
N THR A 164 11.11 -23.35 1.02
CA THR A 164 12.29 -22.65 1.52
C THR A 164 11.89 -21.33 2.19
N TRP A 165 11.02 -20.55 1.55
CA TRP A 165 10.52 -19.29 2.09
C TRP A 165 9.75 -19.48 3.40
N LEU A 166 8.88 -20.50 3.47
CA LEU A 166 8.09 -20.80 4.66
C LEU A 166 8.94 -21.36 5.82
N ALA A 167 10.07 -21.99 5.52
CA ALA A 167 11.01 -22.50 6.51
C ALA A 167 11.92 -21.42 7.10
N LEU A 168 12.08 -20.26 6.43
CA LEU A 168 12.86 -19.17 6.98
C LEU A 168 12.22 -18.62 8.26
N PRO A 169 13.03 -18.23 9.27
CA PRO A 169 12.50 -17.60 10.47
C PRO A 169 11.64 -16.41 10.11
N ARG A 170 10.36 -16.43 10.53
CA ARG A 170 9.49 -15.26 10.36
C ARG A 170 10.08 -14.09 11.13
N HIS A 171 10.04 -12.91 10.52
CA HIS A 171 10.36 -11.68 11.24
C HIS A 171 9.41 -11.60 12.45
N ARG A 172 9.97 -11.53 13.65
CA ARG A 172 9.19 -11.72 14.89
C ARG A 172 8.21 -10.59 15.17
N ASP A 173 8.42 -9.44 14.55
CA ASP A 173 7.59 -8.27 14.79
C ASP A 173 6.35 -8.29 13.88
N PRO A 174 5.14 -8.42 14.46
CA PRO A 174 3.88 -8.53 13.71
C PRO A 174 3.51 -7.25 12.95
N VAL A 175 4.22 -6.13 13.18
CA VAL A 175 4.02 -4.87 12.45
C VAL A 175 4.36 -5.01 10.98
N PHE A 176 5.41 -5.76 10.62
CA PHE A 176 5.81 -5.95 9.22
C PHE A 176 4.79 -6.76 8.43
N GLU A 177 4.26 -7.84 9.02
CA GLU A 177 3.22 -8.65 8.40
C GLU A 177 1.91 -7.88 8.25
N ARG A 178 1.50 -7.13 9.29
CA ARG A 178 0.33 -6.24 9.23
C ARG A 178 0.43 -5.22 8.09
N ASP A 179 1.61 -4.64 7.90
CA ASP A 179 1.85 -3.62 6.86
C ASP A 179 2.21 -4.23 5.49
N GLY A 180 2.01 -5.55 5.32
CA GLY A 180 2.21 -6.24 4.06
C GLY A 180 3.65 -6.22 3.55
N TRP A 181 4.64 -6.10 4.45
CA TRP A 181 6.06 -5.98 4.14
C TRP A 181 6.37 -4.84 3.17
N ARG A 182 5.66 -3.72 3.35
CA ARG A 182 5.79 -2.51 2.54
C ARG A 182 6.05 -1.32 3.45
N CYS A 183 6.78 -0.33 2.92
CA CYS A 183 6.90 0.96 3.57
C CYS A 183 5.53 1.64 3.65
N SER A 184 5.11 2.07 4.83
CA SER A 184 3.78 2.65 5.08
C SER A 184 3.59 4.04 4.47
N VAL A 185 4.65 4.73 4.04
CA VAL A 185 4.56 6.06 3.41
C VAL A 185 3.82 5.95 2.06
N PRO A 186 2.72 6.71 1.82
CA PRO A 186 1.72 6.48 0.76
C PRO A 186 2.22 6.50 -0.69
N ALA A 187 3.37 7.10 -0.97
CA ALA A 187 3.97 7.15 -2.30
C ALA A 187 5.15 6.17 -2.48
N CYS A 188 5.45 5.35 -1.46
CA CYS A 188 6.59 4.45 -1.48
C CYS A 188 6.18 3.03 -1.89
N SER A 189 6.91 2.44 -2.83
CA SER A 189 6.79 1.02 -3.20
C SER A 189 7.89 0.14 -2.59
N GLY A 190 8.66 0.68 -1.64
CA GLY A 190 9.78 -0.02 -0.99
C GLY A 190 9.33 -1.22 -0.17
N ARG A 191 9.95 -2.39 -0.44
CA ARG A 191 9.69 -3.68 0.24
C ARG A 191 10.94 -4.29 0.90
N ARG A 192 12.05 -3.56 0.93
CA ARG A 192 13.35 -4.05 1.40
C ARG A 192 13.95 -3.06 2.38
N ASN A 193 14.85 -3.56 3.23
CA ASN A 193 15.51 -2.79 4.29
C ASN A 193 14.46 -2.06 5.13
N LEU A 194 13.47 -2.81 5.60
CA LEU A 194 12.34 -2.28 6.36
C LEU A 194 12.71 -2.19 7.84
N HIS A 195 12.33 -1.09 8.47
CA HIS A 195 12.53 -0.81 9.89
C HIS A 195 11.17 -0.59 10.56
N ASP A 196 11.08 -0.98 11.83
CA ASP A 196 10.00 -0.54 12.72
C ASP A 196 10.23 0.93 13.08
N HIS A 197 9.15 1.70 13.11
CA HIS A 197 9.17 3.11 13.41
C HIS A 197 7.92 3.53 14.18
N HIS A 198 8.11 4.32 15.22
CA HIS A 198 7.01 4.86 16.01
C HIS A 198 6.43 6.12 15.37
N VAL A 199 5.13 6.12 15.05
CA VAL A 199 4.41 7.28 14.49
C VAL A 199 4.58 8.49 15.41
N ARG A 200 4.24 8.34 16.70
CA ARG A 200 4.70 9.25 17.76
C ARG A 200 6.05 8.77 18.26
N PHE A 201 7.08 9.59 18.10
CA PHE A 201 8.44 9.21 18.44
C PHE A 201 8.57 8.87 19.93
N ARG A 202 9.38 7.88 20.28
CA ARG A 202 9.67 7.50 21.68
C ARG A 202 10.24 8.66 22.49
N SER A 203 11.10 9.48 21.88
CA SER A 203 11.64 10.70 22.49
C SER A 203 10.57 11.75 22.83
N ARG A 204 9.35 11.62 22.29
CA ARG A 204 8.20 12.48 22.53
C ARG A 204 7.08 11.73 23.26
N GLY A 205 7.41 10.65 23.98
CA GLY A 205 6.47 9.86 24.78
C GLY A 205 5.55 8.95 23.97
N GLY A 206 5.98 8.49 22.79
CA GLY A 206 5.30 7.42 22.07
C GLY A 206 5.51 6.05 22.74
N ASP A 207 4.45 5.24 22.79
CA ASP A 207 4.48 3.89 23.33
C ASP A 207 4.88 2.84 22.27
N ASN A 208 5.06 1.59 22.68
CA ASN A 208 5.31 0.45 21.79
C ASN A 208 4.02 -0.26 21.33
N GLN A 209 2.85 0.37 21.44
CA GLN A 209 1.61 -0.25 20.96
C GLN A 209 1.63 -0.38 19.44
N ARG A 210 0.95 -1.41 18.92
CA ARG A 210 0.87 -1.63 17.47
C ARG A 210 0.27 -0.43 16.74
N THR A 211 -0.67 0.27 17.37
CA THR A 211 -1.31 1.49 16.87
C THR A 211 -0.34 2.68 16.72
N ASN A 212 0.80 2.64 17.41
CA ASN A 212 1.86 3.66 17.31
C ASN A 212 3.06 3.18 16.50
N ARG A 213 3.07 1.96 15.95
CA ARG A 213 4.21 1.36 15.24
C ARG A 213 3.86 1.09 13.79
N ILE A 214 4.79 1.36 12.88
CA ILE A 214 4.67 1.15 11.44
C ILE A 214 5.96 0.65 10.82
N THR A 215 5.80 0.00 9.68
CA THR A 215 6.89 -0.42 8.80
C THR A 215 7.28 0.69 7.86
N VAL A 216 8.55 1.08 7.81
CA VAL A 216 9.09 2.07 6.86
C VAL A 216 10.40 1.59 6.26
N CYS A 217 10.71 1.94 5.01
CA CYS A 217 12.02 1.60 4.45
C CYS A 217 13.13 2.45 5.10
N ALA A 218 14.37 1.95 5.07
CA ALA A 218 15.52 2.61 5.67
C ALA A 218 15.71 4.06 5.18
N TRP A 219 15.40 4.34 3.91
CA TRP A 219 15.44 5.70 3.38
C TRP A 219 14.40 6.60 4.06
N HIS A 220 13.12 6.22 4.06
CA HIS A 220 12.08 7.02 4.72
C HIS A 220 12.31 7.16 6.22
N HIS A 221 12.80 6.10 6.86
CA HIS A 221 13.15 6.14 8.28
C HIS A 221 14.26 7.18 8.53
N LEU A 222 15.44 6.95 7.96
CA LEU A 222 16.66 7.66 8.36
C LEU A 222 16.82 9.02 7.66
N ARG A 223 16.24 9.17 6.46
CA ARG A 223 16.48 10.33 5.59
C ARG A 223 15.24 11.18 5.33
N ALA A 224 14.06 10.79 5.82
CA ALA A 224 12.85 11.58 5.61
C ALA A 224 12.11 11.94 6.91
N LEU A 225 11.79 10.93 7.74
CA LEU A 225 11.02 11.12 8.97
C LEU A 225 11.80 11.86 10.04
N HIS A 226 13.04 11.44 10.30
CA HIS A 226 13.88 12.07 11.33
C HIS A 226 14.37 13.47 10.97
N VAL A 227 14.40 13.82 9.68
CA VAL A 227 14.84 15.14 9.18
C VAL A 227 13.67 16.02 8.71
N ASN A 228 12.43 15.62 9.01
CA ASN A 228 11.20 16.40 8.75
C ASN A 228 10.97 16.76 7.27
N LEU A 229 11.47 15.95 6.32
CA LEU A 229 11.04 16.00 4.90
C LEU A 229 9.69 15.31 4.71
N VAL A 230 9.39 14.34 5.59
CA VAL A 230 8.11 13.63 5.69
C VAL A 230 7.65 13.66 7.14
N ARG A 231 6.35 13.86 7.36
CA ARG A 231 5.73 13.81 8.68
C ARG A 231 4.54 12.86 8.66
N GLY A 232 4.38 12.10 9.73
CA GLY A 232 3.25 11.19 9.93
C GLY A 232 2.69 11.32 11.34
N TRP A 233 1.36 11.36 11.49
CA TRP A 233 0.68 11.33 12.79
C TRP A 233 -0.68 10.66 12.70
N GLY A 234 -1.24 10.20 13.81
CA GLY A 234 -2.50 9.47 13.86
C GLY A 234 -2.31 8.05 14.35
N THR A 235 -3.12 7.12 13.85
CA THR A 235 -3.21 5.75 14.36
C THR A 235 -2.99 4.72 13.25
N ALA A 236 -1.97 3.89 13.42
CA ALA A 236 -1.65 2.81 12.49
C ALA A 236 -2.73 1.70 12.51
N PRO A 237 -2.91 0.97 11.39
CA PRO A 237 -2.16 1.12 10.14
C PRO A 237 -2.73 2.21 9.20
N ASP A 238 -4.06 2.33 9.12
CA ASP A 238 -4.73 3.06 8.04
C ASP A 238 -5.04 4.53 8.39
N GLY A 239 -5.13 4.86 9.68
CA GLY A 239 -5.51 6.18 10.18
C GLY A 239 -4.34 7.17 10.34
N ILE A 240 -3.30 7.04 9.52
CA ILE A 240 -2.12 7.90 9.58
C ILE A 240 -2.26 9.02 8.55
N ARG A 241 -2.15 10.26 9.02
CA ARG A 241 -2.02 11.43 8.17
C ARG A 241 -0.56 11.62 7.80
N TRP A 242 -0.31 11.87 6.52
CA TRP A 242 1.03 12.05 6.00
C TRP A 242 1.20 13.40 5.32
N GLN A 243 2.37 13.99 5.51
CA GLN A 243 2.84 15.17 4.80
C GLN A 243 4.16 14.86 4.14
N LEU A 244 4.24 15.06 2.83
CA LEU A 244 5.44 14.80 2.03
C LEU A 244 5.92 16.09 1.37
N GLY A 245 7.24 16.21 1.20
CA GLY A 245 7.85 17.34 0.50
C GLY A 245 7.89 18.62 1.33
N LEU A 246 8.02 18.50 2.65
CA LEU A 246 8.21 19.64 3.54
C LEU A 246 9.55 20.33 3.22
N GLN A 247 9.52 21.64 2.93
CA GLN A 247 10.72 22.44 2.68
C GLN A 247 11.04 23.34 3.88
N GLY A 248 12.15 23.08 4.57
CA GLY A 248 12.67 23.92 5.64
C GLY A 248 11.67 24.13 6.80
N SER A 249 11.49 25.39 7.22
CA SER A 249 10.53 25.78 8.26
C SER A 249 9.09 25.98 7.73
N SER A 250 8.85 25.74 6.43
CA SER A 250 7.51 25.90 5.85
C SER A 250 6.55 24.89 6.46
N SER A 251 5.35 25.39 6.79
CA SER A 251 4.23 24.55 7.25
C SER A 251 3.42 23.93 6.11
N TRP A 252 3.87 24.13 4.86
CA TRP A 252 3.21 23.62 3.66
C TRP A 252 3.92 22.36 3.15
N ALA A 253 3.17 21.28 3.09
CA ALA A 253 3.57 20.06 2.40
C ALA A 253 3.26 20.19 0.91
N LEU A 254 4.02 19.46 0.08
CA LEU A 254 3.70 19.33 -1.34
C LEU A 254 2.48 18.40 -1.52
N LEU A 255 2.38 17.38 -0.68
CA LEU A 255 1.30 16.38 -0.72
C LEU A 255 0.87 16.03 0.70
N ASP A 256 -0.45 15.99 0.91
CA ASP A 256 -1.10 15.56 2.14
C ASP A 256 -1.92 14.29 1.87
N PHE A 257 -1.90 13.35 2.80
CA PHE A 257 -2.61 12.07 2.69
C PHE A 257 -3.28 11.67 4.00
N LEU A 258 -4.33 10.86 3.90
CA LEU A 258 -4.83 10.00 4.97
C LEU A 258 -4.69 8.54 4.52
N GLY A 259 -3.88 7.77 5.22
CA GLY A 259 -3.50 6.42 4.79
C GLY A 259 -2.91 6.49 3.38
N ASP A 260 -3.63 5.92 2.42
CA ASP A 260 -3.27 5.85 1.00
C ASP A 260 -4.08 6.80 0.09
N ARG A 261 -4.92 7.68 0.62
CA ARG A 261 -5.67 8.65 -0.18
C ARG A 261 -5.07 10.05 -0.09
N TYR A 262 -5.13 10.79 -1.19
CA TYR A 262 -4.82 12.22 -1.21
C TYR A 262 -5.89 12.98 -0.43
N LEU A 263 -5.49 14.01 0.31
CA LEU A 263 -6.41 14.98 0.88
C LEU A 263 -6.54 16.18 -0.07
N ASP A 264 -7.77 16.63 -0.30
CA ASP A 264 -7.98 17.90 -1.01
C ASP A 264 -7.70 19.11 -0.10
N GLN A 265 -7.70 20.33 -0.66
CA GLN A 265 -7.35 21.52 0.10
C GLN A 265 -8.33 21.80 1.26
N ASP A 266 -9.61 21.50 1.10
CA ASP A 266 -10.61 21.72 2.14
C ASP A 266 -10.43 20.72 3.30
N GLU A 267 -10.17 19.45 2.97
CA GLU A 267 -9.80 18.40 3.92
C GLU A 267 -8.51 18.75 4.67
N VAL A 268 -7.49 19.26 3.96
CA VAL A 268 -6.23 19.72 4.57
C VAL A 268 -6.48 20.87 5.54
N LEU A 269 -7.28 21.88 5.14
CA LEU A 269 -7.60 23.02 6.01
C LEU A 269 -8.42 22.60 7.23
N ALA A 270 -9.40 21.71 7.06
CA ALA A 270 -10.20 21.16 8.13
C ALA A 270 -9.33 20.37 9.13
N ASP A 271 -8.39 19.58 8.62
CA ASP A 271 -7.43 18.84 9.44
C ASP A 271 -6.50 19.76 10.23
N ARG A 272 -5.89 20.76 9.59
CA ARG A 272 -5.02 21.71 10.28
C ARG A 272 -5.74 22.39 11.45
N ARG A 273 -7.03 22.70 11.28
CA ARG A 273 -7.89 23.21 12.37
C ARG A 273 -8.08 22.16 13.47
N ALA A 274 -8.36 20.90 13.11
CA ALA A 274 -8.52 19.81 14.07
C ALA A 274 -7.23 19.53 14.87
N HIS A 275 -6.09 19.43 14.21
CA HIS A 275 -4.80 19.21 14.85
C HIS A 275 -4.40 20.35 15.81
N LYS A 276 -4.64 21.61 15.42
CA LYS A 276 -4.44 22.76 16.33
C LYS A 276 -5.32 22.66 17.58
N ARG A 277 -6.59 22.24 17.43
CA ARG A 277 -7.48 22.02 18.58
C ARG A 277 -6.99 20.89 19.48
N GLU A 278 -6.49 19.79 18.91
CA GLU A 278 -5.92 18.69 19.70
C GLU A 278 -4.69 19.14 20.49
N ILE A 279 -3.75 19.87 19.86
CA ILE A 279 -2.59 20.44 20.55
C ILE A 279 -3.03 21.37 21.68
N ALA A 280 -3.98 22.27 21.41
CA ALA A 280 -4.50 23.19 22.42
C ALA A 280 -5.15 22.44 23.60
N ALA A 281 -5.94 21.39 23.32
CA ALA A 281 -6.54 20.56 24.35
C ALA A 281 -5.50 19.80 25.19
N ARG A 282 -4.45 19.28 24.55
CA ARG A 282 -3.35 18.59 25.26
C ARG A 282 -2.53 19.55 26.11
N LEU A 283 -2.27 20.76 25.61
CA LEU A 283 -1.60 21.82 26.35
C LEU A 283 -2.45 22.25 27.55
N ALA A 284 -3.76 22.49 27.36
CA ALA A 284 -4.67 22.81 28.44
C ALA A 284 -4.75 21.70 29.50
N ALA A 285 -4.79 20.43 29.09
CA ALA A 285 -4.77 19.29 30.00
C ALA A 285 -3.43 19.16 30.76
N TRP A 286 -2.30 19.53 30.13
CA TRP A 286 -1.01 19.59 30.80
C TRP A 286 -0.96 20.74 31.82
N ILE A 287 -1.38 21.95 31.44
CA ILE A 287 -1.48 23.11 32.35
C ILE A 287 -2.37 22.78 33.56
N ALA A 288 -3.54 22.18 33.33
CA ALA A 288 -4.46 21.81 34.41
C ALA A 288 -3.89 20.74 35.37
N ARG A 289 -3.00 19.87 34.88
CA ARG A 289 -2.27 18.91 35.73
C ARG A 289 -1.16 19.60 36.52
N ASP A 290 -0.46 20.53 35.90
CA ASP A 290 0.60 21.31 36.55
C ASP A 290 0.04 22.25 37.63
N ASP A 291 -1.11 22.91 37.38
CA ASP A 291 -1.84 23.70 38.39
C ASP A 291 -2.33 22.86 39.57
N ALA A 292 -2.72 21.60 39.34
CA ALA A 292 -3.08 20.67 40.42
C ALA A 292 -1.87 20.24 41.27
N THR A 293 -0.66 20.24 40.71
CA THR A 293 0.61 20.03 41.44
C THR A 293 1.18 21.31 42.06
N ILE A 294 0.76 22.50 41.60
CA ILE A 294 1.10 23.82 42.18
C ILE A 294 0.01 24.27 43.19
N ALA A 295 -0.81 23.35 43.71
CA ALA A 295 -1.44 23.56 45.01
C ALA A 295 -0.37 23.50 46.10
N SER A 296 0.29 24.63 46.30
CA SER A 296 1.39 24.90 47.23
C SER A 296 1.22 24.23 48.62
N PRO A 297 2.29 23.65 49.22
CA PRO A 297 2.31 23.24 50.63
C PRO A 297 1.97 24.37 51.62
N VAL A 298 1.98 25.63 51.18
CA VAL A 298 1.74 26.83 52.00
C VAL A 298 0.26 27.01 52.38
N GLN A 299 -0.69 26.35 51.71
CA GLN A 299 -2.11 26.42 52.10
C GLN A 299 -2.52 25.41 53.19
N ARG A 300 -1.66 24.44 53.55
CA ARG A 300 -1.97 23.48 54.63
C ARG A 300 -1.54 23.93 56.02
N SER A 301 -0.72 24.98 56.13
CA SER A 301 -0.29 25.57 57.41
C SER A 301 -1.27 26.61 57.95
N ALA A 302 -2.09 27.26 57.11
CA ALA A 302 -3.05 28.28 57.56
C ALA A 302 -4.35 27.70 58.18
N GLN A 303 -4.61 26.39 58.07
CA GLN A 303 -5.79 25.73 58.67
C GLN A 303 -5.48 24.94 59.95
N ARG A 304 -4.23 24.95 60.44
CA ARG A 304 -3.85 24.26 61.69
C ARG A 304 -3.68 25.18 62.91
N GLU A 305 -3.79 26.50 62.74
CA GLU A 305 -3.64 27.48 63.84
C GLU A 305 -4.96 28.13 64.32
N VAL A 306 -6.12 27.65 63.85
CA VAL A 306 -7.45 28.08 64.37
C VAL A 306 -8.15 26.95 65.16
N ALA A 307 -7.44 25.86 65.43
CA ALA A 307 -7.96 24.72 66.20
C ALA A 307 -6.89 24.13 67.13
N ARG A 308 -6.27 24.97 67.96
CA ARG A 308 -5.64 24.59 69.24
C ARG A 308 -5.29 25.82 70.06
#